data_AF-Q9A5A0-F1
#
_entry.id   AF-Q9A5A0-F1
#
_cell.length_a   1.000
_cell.length_b   1.000
_cell.length_c   1.000
_cell.angle_alpha   90.00
_cell.angle_beta   90.00
_cell.angle_gamma   90.00
#
_symmetry.space_group_name_H-M   'P 1'
#
loop_
_entity.id
_entity.type
_entity.pdbx_description
1 polymer ?
#
loop_
_entity_poly.entity_id
_entity_poly.type
_entity_poly.pdbx_seq_one_letter_code
_entity_poly.pdbx_strand_id
1 'polypeptide(L)'
;MASSDDLRQLETITDAEQRNALALRLAQTGTPGLDAVLVKLIQRPDLADKRARLVHALSFVDCSDHVALLVELVASGGYEVAHEALQALETVDEADADEVEKARGVLDRARSVANLEGWREALLEELAELFD
;
A
#
# COMPACT_ATOMS: atom_id res chain seq x y z
N MET A 1 6.71 8.25 22.80
CA MET A 1 6.37 6.86 22.42
C MET A 1 4.92 6.86 22.03
N ALA A 2 4.60 6.64 20.75
CA ALA A 2 3.22 6.34 20.38
C ALA A 2 2.80 5.09 21.16
N SER A 3 1.66 5.17 21.85
CA SER A 3 1.26 4.09 22.76
C SER A 3 0.52 3.00 21.98
N SER A 4 0.44 1.80 22.56
CA SER A 4 -0.50 0.77 22.09
C SER A 4 -1.93 1.29 21.95
N ASP A 5 -2.28 2.38 22.62
CA ASP A 5 -3.60 3.00 22.51
C ASP A 5 -3.76 3.83 21.23
N ASP A 6 -2.70 4.47 20.70
CA ASP A 6 -2.76 5.17 19.41
C ASP A 6 -3.06 4.19 18.26
N LEU A 7 -2.46 2.99 18.26
CA LEU A 7 -2.74 1.95 17.25
C LEU A 7 -4.18 1.43 17.35
N ARG A 8 -4.66 1.16 18.57
CA ARG A 8 -6.07 0.79 18.81
C ARG A 8 -7.04 1.89 18.40
N GLN A 9 -6.67 3.14 18.66
CA GLN A 9 -7.45 4.29 18.25
C GLN A 9 -7.54 4.35 16.72
N LEU A 10 -6.42 4.21 16.01
CA LEU A 10 -6.38 4.24 14.55
C LEU A 10 -7.36 3.25 13.90
N GLU A 11 -7.48 2.04 14.46
CA GLU A 11 -8.42 1.02 13.96
C GLU A 11 -9.90 1.42 14.07
N THR A 12 -10.24 2.29 15.02
CA THR A 12 -11.62 2.62 15.39
C THR A 12 -12.10 3.99 14.91
N ILE A 13 -11.19 4.88 14.48
CA ILE A 13 -11.57 6.19 13.95
C ILE A 13 -12.39 6.03 12.67
N THR A 14 -13.61 6.58 12.70
CA THR A 14 -14.53 6.60 11.56
C THR A 14 -14.34 7.84 10.68
N ASP A 15 -13.92 8.95 11.26
CA ASP A 15 -13.63 10.17 10.53
C ASP A 15 -12.35 10.03 9.69
N ALA A 16 -12.47 10.26 8.38
CA ALA A 16 -11.37 9.99 7.46
C ALA A 16 -10.19 10.94 7.68
N GLU A 17 -10.45 12.20 8.00
CA GLU A 17 -9.41 13.21 8.20
C GLU A 17 -8.58 12.88 9.45
N GLN A 18 -9.25 12.61 10.58
CA GLN A 18 -8.61 12.21 11.83
C GLN A 18 -7.83 10.90 11.68
N ARG A 19 -8.39 9.90 10.98
CA ARG A 19 -7.72 8.61 10.75
C ARG A 19 -6.45 8.81 9.94
N ASN A 20 -6.54 9.55 8.83
CA ASN A 20 -5.40 9.77 7.94
C ASN A 20 -4.31 10.60 8.62
N ALA A 21 -4.67 11.63 9.40
CA ALA A 21 -3.73 12.42 10.18
C ALA A 21 -3.02 11.57 11.25
N LEU A 22 -3.75 10.68 11.93
CA LEU A 22 -3.19 9.77 12.90
C LEU A 22 -2.23 8.76 12.23
N ALA A 23 -2.65 8.12 11.14
CA ALA A 23 -1.83 7.18 10.38
C ALA A 23 -0.50 7.79 9.97
N LEU A 24 -0.54 8.98 9.36
CA LEU A 24 0.67 9.66 8.89
C LEU A 24 1.61 10.04 10.04
N ARG A 25 1.07 10.57 11.15
CA ARG A 25 1.86 10.89 12.35
C ARG A 25 2.55 9.66 12.93
N LEU A 26 1.86 8.52 12.99
CA LEU A 26 2.43 7.28 13.51
C LEU A 26 3.53 6.75 12.59
N ALA A 27 3.36 6.88 11.28
CA ALA A 27 4.35 6.43 10.29
C ALA A 27 5.62 7.28 10.34
N GLN A 28 5.47 8.61 10.35
CA GLN A 28 6.58 9.55 10.48
C GLN A 28 7.39 9.40 11.79
N THR A 29 6.79 8.82 12.82
CA THR A 29 7.45 8.56 14.11
C THR A 29 8.01 7.15 14.24
N GLY A 30 7.92 6.32 13.19
CA GLY A 30 8.44 4.96 13.16
C GLY A 30 7.76 4.06 14.19
N THR A 31 6.43 4.18 14.34
CA THR A 31 5.68 3.42 15.34
C THR A 31 5.71 1.92 15.01
N PRO A 32 6.27 1.05 15.89
CA PRO A 32 6.33 -0.39 15.63
C PRO A 32 4.95 -1.03 15.52
N GLY A 33 4.75 -1.92 14.53
CA GLY A 33 3.50 -2.64 14.29
C GLY A 33 2.41 -1.81 13.58
N LEU A 34 2.75 -0.61 13.10
CA LEU A 34 1.82 0.22 12.33
C LEU A 34 1.48 -0.40 10.98
N ASP A 35 2.45 -1.06 10.33
CA ASP A 35 2.34 -1.82 9.09
C ASP A 35 1.12 -2.75 9.12
N ALA A 36 1.04 -3.67 10.10
CA ALA A 36 -0.08 -4.58 10.27
C ALA A 36 -1.44 -3.87 10.43
N VAL A 37 -1.48 -2.73 11.13
CA VAL A 37 -2.71 -1.94 11.29
C VAL A 37 -3.10 -1.27 9.98
N LEU A 38 -2.15 -0.68 9.26
CA LEU A 38 -2.39 -0.04 7.97
C LEU A 38 -2.87 -1.06 6.94
N VAL A 39 -2.23 -2.22 6.83
CA VAL A 39 -2.66 -3.31 5.93
C VAL A 39 -4.10 -3.72 6.21
N LYS A 40 -4.45 -3.94 7.48
CA LYS A 40 -5.82 -4.28 7.87
C LYS A 40 -6.82 -3.21 7.45
N LEU A 41 -6.48 -1.93 7.62
CA LEU A 41 -7.33 -0.81 7.19
C LEU A 41 -7.40 -0.69 5.66
N ILE A 42 -6.30 -0.93 4.95
CA ILE A 42 -6.25 -0.89 3.50
C ILE A 42 -7.11 -2.00 2.88
N GLN A 43 -7.27 -3.13 3.55
CA GLN A 43 -8.11 -4.23 3.06
C GLN A 43 -9.61 -4.06 3.38
N ARG A 44 -9.99 -3.11 4.24
CA ARG A 44 -11.38 -2.89 4.66
C ARG A 44 -12.28 -2.39 3.52
N PRO A 45 -13.33 -3.11 3.11
CA PRO A 45 -14.17 -2.75 1.96
C PRO A 45 -14.85 -1.39 2.12
N ASP A 46 -15.25 -1.02 3.35
CA ASP A 46 -15.87 0.28 3.65
C ASP A 46 -14.94 1.48 3.43
N LEU A 47 -13.64 1.23 3.26
CA LEU A 47 -12.62 2.24 3.01
C LEU A 47 -12.16 2.30 1.55
N ALA A 48 -12.71 1.50 0.61
CA ALA A 48 -12.25 1.39 -0.79
C ALA A 48 -11.81 2.74 -1.42
N ASP A 49 -12.69 3.74 -1.39
CA ASP A 49 -12.45 5.06 -1.99
C ASP A 49 -11.64 6.03 -1.10
N LYS A 50 -11.12 5.55 0.03
CA LYS A 50 -10.45 6.36 1.08
C LYS A 50 -9.12 5.75 1.53
N ARG A 51 -8.55 4.83 0.74
CA ARG A 51 -7.31 4.10 1.07
C ARG A 51 -6.04 4.80 0.65
N ALA A 52 -6.05 5.70 -0.34
CA ALA A 52 -4.83 6.31 -0.89
C ALA A 52 -3.94 6.93 0.20
N ARG A 53 -4.54 7.66 1.16
CA ARG A 53 -3.79 8.24 2.30
C ARG A 53 -3.26 7.21 3.30
N LEU A 54 -3.89 6.05 3.41
CA LEU A 54 -3.39 4.94 4.24
C LEU A 54 -2.22 4.23 3.55
N VAL A 55 -2.29 4.06 2.22
CA VAL A 55 -1.18 3.55 1.41
C VAL A 55 0.00 4.53 1.44
N HIS A 56 -0.27 5.83 1.33
CA HIS A 56 0.75 6.87 1.51
C HIS A 56 1.44 6.78 2.89
N ALA A 57 0.70 6.50 3.97
CA ALA A 57 1.32 6.30 5.27
C ALA A 57 2.19 5.03 5.31
N LEU A 58 1.87 4.03 4.48
CA LEU A 58 2.62 2.78 4.39
C LEU A 58 4.02 3.01 3.79
N SER A 59 4.21 3.97 2.87
CA SER A 59 5.55 4.28 2.31
C SER A 59 6.57 4.86 3.31
N PHE A 60 6.15 5.17 4.54
CA PHE A 60 7.03 5.60 5.63
C PHE A 60 7.44 4.45 6.57
N VAL A 61 6.94 3.24 6.35
CA VAL A 61 7.30 2.05 7.13
C VAL A 61 7.92 0.99 6.22
N ASP A 62 8.62 0.02 6.82
CA ASP A 62 9.13 -1.13 6.09
C ASP A 62 7.96 -1.96 5.54
N CYS A 63 7.91 -2.08 4.20
CA CYS A 63 6.85 -2.78 3.47
C CYS A 63 7.32 -4.09 2.83
N SER A 64 8.51 -4.58 3.18
CA SER A 64 9.10 -5.80 2.63
C SER A 64 8.15 -7.01 2.70
N ASP A 65 7.42 -7.15 3.81
CA ASP A 65 6.40 -8.21 4.03
C ASP A 65 5.06 -7.97 3.30
N HIS A 66 4.93 -6.87 2.56
CA HIS A 66 3.67 -6.41 1.97
C HIS A 66 3.77 -6.08 0.48
N VAL A 67 4.86 -6.48 -0.17
CA VAL A 67 5.09 -6.23 -1.61
C VAL A 67 3.95 -6.78 -2.47
N ALA A 68 3.46 -8.00 -2.21
CA ALA A 68 2.39 -8.58 -3.01
C ALA A 68 1.08 -7.79 -2.89
N LEU A 69 0.78 -7.25 -1.70
CA LEU A 69 -0.39 -6.39 -1.48
C LEU A 69 -0.24 -5.07 -2.26
N LEU A 70 0.93 -4.44 -2.20
CA LEU A 70 1.17 -3.19 -2.92
C LEU A 70 1.04 -3.38 -4.43
N VAL A 71 1.56 -4.46 -5.00
CA VAL A 71 1.38 -4.78 -6.42
C VAL A 71 -0.09 -5.00 -6.78
N GLU A 72 -0.87 -5.66 -5.93
CA GLU A 72 -2.34 -5.79 -6.13
C GLU A 72 -3.04 -4.44 -6.14
N LEU A 73 -2.60 -3.48 -5.31
CA LEU A 73 -3.13 -2.12 -5.27
C LEU A 73 -2.78 -1.32 -6.52
N VAL A 74 -1.57 -1.49 -7.07
CA VAL A 74 -1.21 -0.92 -8.40
C VAL A 74 -2.11 -1.52 -9.48
N ALA A 75 -2.27 -2.85 -9.48
CA ALA A 75 -3.00 -3.58 -10.51
C ALA A 75 -4.51 -3.29 -10.51
N SER A 76 -5.13 -3.10 -9.34
CA SER A 76 -6.59 -3.07 -9.19
C SER A 76 -7.15 -1.78 -8.59
N GLY A 77 -6.33 -0.96 -7.95
CA GLY A 77 -6.75 0.29 -7.31
C GLY A 77 -7.22 1.34 -8.31
N GLY A 78 -7.92 2.37 -7.81
CA GLY A 78 -8.08 3.62 -8.55
C GLY A 78 -6.76 4.38 -8.65
N TYR A 79 -6.67 5.36 -9.55
CA TYR A 79 -5.42 6.08 -9.86
C TYR A 79 -4.59 6.49 -8.62
N GLU A 80 -5.20 7.19 -7.66
CA GLU A 80 -4.48 7.65 -6.46
C GLU A 80 -3.95 6.49 -5.61
N VAL A 81 -4.72 5.41 -5.45
CA VAL A 81 -4.29 4.24 -4.68
C VAL A 81 -3.15 3.51 -5.38
N ALA A 82 -3.28 3.33 -6.70
CA ALA A 82 -2.26 2.66 -7.51
C ALA A 82 -0.95 3.45 -7.50
N HIS A 83 -1.02 4.77 -7.67
CA HIS A 83 0.15 5.63 -7.65
C HIS A 83 0.86 5.61 -6.29
N GLU A 84 0.13 5.78 -5.18
CA GLU A 84 0.72 5.72 -3.83
C GLU A 84 1.30 4.33 -3.52
N ALA A 85 0.71 3.25 -4.06
CA ALA A 85 1.24 1.90 -3.88
C ALA A 85 2.55 1.69 -4.63
N LEU A 86 2.68 2.22 -5.84
CA LEU A 86 3.94 2.20 -6.59
C LEU A 86 5.03 2.98 -5.84
N GLN A 87 4.70 4.17 -5.35
CA GLN A 87 5.64 4.98 -4.55
C GLN A 87 6.08 4.26 -3.27
N ALA A 88 5.20 3.49 -2.62
CA ALA A 88 5.59 2.67 -1.48
C ALA A 88 6.53 1.51 -1.89
N LEU A 89 6.33 0.91 -3.07
CA LEU A 89 7.21 -0.15 -3.58
C LEU A 89 8.62 0.36 -3.89
N GLU A 90 8.75 1.60 -4.39
CA GLU A 90 10.05 2.23 -4.62
C GLU A 90 10.89 2.43 -3.34
N THR A 91 10.26 2.36 -2.16
CA THR A 91 10.96 2.45 -0.87
C THR A 91 11.40 1.10 -0.30
N VAL A 92 11.05 -0.01 -0.95
CA VAL A 92 11.40 -1.36 -0.49
C VAL A 92 12.78 -1.74 -1.04
N ASP A 93 13.74 -1.92 -0.14
CA ASP A 93 15.10 -2.34 -0.51
C ASP A 93 15.17 -3.83 -0.89
N GLU A 94 14.57 -4.70 -0.06
CA GLU A 94 14.57 -6.14 -0.24
C GLU A 94 13.23 -6.72 0.26
N ALA A 95 12.81 -7.85 -0.33
CA ALA A 95 11.60 -8.58 0.08
C ALA A 95 11.84 -10.09 0.04
N ASP A 96 11.06 -10.83 0.82
CA ASP A 96 11.14 -12.30 0.84
C ASP A 96 10.77 -12.92 -0.52
N ALA A 97 11.41 -14.04 -0.86
CA ALA A 97 11.22 -14.71 -2.15
C ALA A 97 9.76 -15.09 -2.40
N ASP A 98 9.01 -15.51 -1.37
CA ASP A 98 7.60 -15.88 -1.50
C ASP A 98 6.74 -14.64 -1.80
N GLU A 99 7.07 -13.48 -1.23
CA GLU A 99 6.39 -12.22 -1.53
C GLU A 99 6.69 -11.74 -2.95
N VAL A 100 7.95 -11.84 -3.38
CA VAL A 100 8.35 -11.50 -4.75
C VAL A 100 7.66 -12.39 -5.78
N GLU A 101 7.58 -13.71 -5.53
CA GLU A 101 6.89 -14.64 -6.44
C GLU A 101 5.41 -14.30 -6.59
N LYS A 102 4.71 -14.05 -5.47
CA LYS A 102 3.30 -13.63 -5.49
C LYS A 102 3.12 -12.33 -6.25
N ALA A 103 3.97 -11.35 -5.98
CA ALA A 103 3.91 -10.03 -6.60
C ALA A 103 4.13 -10.11 -8.12
N ARG A 104 5.11 -10.88 -8.59
CA ARG A 104 5.30 -11.16 -10.02
C ARG A 104 4.05 -11.80 -10.64
N GLY A 105 3.46 -12.80 -9.98
CA GLY A 105 2.23 -13.44 -10.46
C GLY A 105 1.04 -12.48 -10.56
N VAL A 106 0.95 -11.44 -9.72
CA VAL A 106 -0.06 -10.38 -9.84
C VAL A 106 0.28 -9.45 -11.01
N LEU A 107 1.53 -8.99 -11.10
CA LEU A 107 1.98 -8.10 -12.18
C LEU A 107 1.76 -8.71 -13.56
N ASP A 108 2.15 -9.97 -13.77
CA ASP A 108 2.00 -10.68 -15.05
C ASP A 108 0.53 -10.78 -15.46
N ARG A 109 -0.35 -11.09 -14.50
CA ARG A 109 -1.80 -11.13 -14.73
C ARG A 109 -2.34 -9.75 -15.08
N ALA A 110 -1.94 -8.72 -14.35
CA ALA A 110 -2.37 -7.34 -14.59
C ALA A 110 -2.00 -6.87 -16.00
N ARG A 111 -0.75 -7.12 -16.43
CA ARG A 111 -0.26 -6.76 -17.77
C ARG A 111 -0.91 -7.55 -18.91
N SER A 112 -1.50 -8.71 -18.62
CA SER A 112 -2.23 -9.51 -19.60
C SER A 112 -3.65 -9.00 -19.89
N VAL A 113 -4.16 -8.06 -19.09
CA VAL A 113 -5.51 -7.51 -19.26
C VAL A 113 -5.55 -6.62 -20.51
N ALA A 114 -6.54 -6.85 -21.38
CA ALA A 114 -6.76 -6.02 -22.56
C ALA A 114 -7.54 -4.74 -22.21
N ASN A 115 -7.22 -3.63 -22.89
CA ASN A 115 -7.87 -2.33 -22.74
C ASN A 115 -7.76 -1.73 -21.32
N LEU A 116 -6.56 -1.79 -20.74
CA LEU A 116 -6.27 -1.07 -19.50
C LEU A 116 -6.41 0.44 -19.74
N GLU A 117 -6.69 1.18 -18.68
CA GLU A 117 -6.59 2.63 -18.75
C GLU A 117 -5.11 3.02 -18.99
N GLY A 118 -4.84 3.97 -19.87
CA GLY A 118 -3.45 4.30 -20.23
C GLY A 118 -2.57 4.75 -19.06
N TRP A 119 -3.16 5.32 -18.01
CA TRP A 119 -2.43 5.62 -16.77
C TRP A 119 -2.04 4.36 -16.00
N ARG A 120 -2.85 3.30 -16.07
CA ARG A 120 -2.57 2.03 -15.40
C ARG A 120 -1.52 1.25 -16.17
N GLU A 121 -1.56 1.28 -17.50
CA GLU A 121 -0.50 0.72 -18.34
C GLU A 121 0.87 1.32 -17.98
N ALA A 122 0.96 2.65 -17.88
CA ALA A 122 2.19 3.34 -17.49
C ALA A 122 2.69 2.92 -16.10
N LEU A 123 1.81 2.87 -15.09
CA LEU A 123 2.20 2.43 -13.75
C LEU A 123 2.65 0.95 -13.71
N LEU A 124 2.06 0.08 -14.52
CA LEU A 124 2.46 -1.33 -14.60
C LEU A 124 3.78 -1.53 -15.37
N GLU A 125 4.10 -0.64 -16.30
CA GLU A 125 5.41 -0.59 -16.95
C GLU A 125 6.49 -0.15 -15.96
N GLU A 126 6.28 0.97 -15.25
CA GLU A 126 7.18 1.44 -14.19
C GLU A 126 7.36 0.38 -13.09
N LEU A 127 6.27 -0.27 -12.68
CA LEU A 127 6.33 -1.36 -11.72
C LEU A 127 7.17 -2.54 -12.22
N ALA A 128 7.10 -2.88 -13.50
CA ALA A 128 7.88 -3.98 -14.05
C ALA A 128 9.39 -3.72 -13.98
N GLU A 129 9.82 -2.46 -14.13
CA GLU A 129 11.24 -2.08 -13.99
C GLU A 129 11.77 -2.33 -12.57
N LEU A 130 10.92 -2.30 -11.53
CA LEU A 130 11.33 -2.65 -10.16
C LEU A 130 11.59 -4.15 -9.96
N PHE A 131 11.12 -5.00 -10.87
CA PHE A 131 11.29 -6.46 -10.82
C PHE A 131 12.38 -6.97 -11.78
N ASP A 132 13.05 -6.12 -12.55
CA ASP A 132 14.11 -6.52 -13.49
C ASP A 132 15.50 -6.45 -12.84
#